data_AF-A0A4R5TS30-F1
#
_entry.id   AF-A0A4R5TS30-F1
#
_cell.length_a   1.000
_cell.length_b   1.000
_cell.length_c   1.000
_cell.angle_alpha   90.00
_cell.angle_beta   90.00
_cell.angle_gamma   90.00
#
_symmetry.space_group_name_H-M   'P 1'
#
loop_
_entity.id
_entity.type
_entity.pdbx_description
1 polymer ?
#
loop_
_entity_poly.entity_id
_entity_poly.type
_entity_poly.pdbx_seq_one_letter_code
_entity_poly.pdbx_strand_id
1 'polypeptide(L)'
;MELIARVWRAGDSWAVEVTEVPGLVTRARHVHEVVDVVATAYEQLTGALPEPFLVALEVDYGDAWLHRSPWPVRSKWKDMW
;
A
#
# COMPACT_ATOMS: atom_id res chain seq x y z
N MET A 1 1.78 -13.08 -2.46
CA MET A 1 0.51 -12.36 -2.59
C MET A 1 0.79 -11.01 -3.23
N GLU A 2 -0.06 -10.60 -4.16
CA GLU A 2 0.02 -9.32 -4.86
C GLU A 2 -1.35 -8.65 -4.75
N LEU A 3 -1.36 -7.37 -4.41
CA LEU A 3 -2.57 -6.56 -4.19
C LEU A 3 -2.51 -5.26 -4.98
N ILE A 4 -3.65 -4.67 -5.29
CA ILE A 4 -3.79 -3.35 -5.88
C ILE A 4 -4.32 -2.38 -4.82
N ALA A 5 -3.57 -1.32 -4.57
CA ALA A 5 -3.98 -0.23 -3.69
C ALA A 5 -4.36 1.00 -4.50
N ARG A 6 -5.58 1.51 -4.29
CA ARG A 6 -6.01 2.82 -4.77
C ARG A 6 -5.55 3.89 -3.79
N VAL A 7 -4.88 4.90 -4.32
CA VAL A 7 -4.21 5.93 -3.53
C VAL A 7 -4.63 7.30 -4.05
N TRP A 8 -5.24 8.14 -3.22
CA TRP A 8 -5.66 9.48 -3.63
C TRP A 8 -5.34 10.52 -2.56
N ARG A 9 -5.25 11.79 -2.96
CA ARG A 9 -4.90 12.88 -2.06
C ARG A 9 -6.04 13.13 -1.06
N ALA A 10 -5.71 13.18 0.23
CA ALA A 10 -6.64 13.48 1.31
C ALA A 10 -6.01 14.51 2.26
N GLY A 11 -6.22 15.80 1.97
CA GLY A 11 -5.58 16.91 2.66
C GLY A 11 -4.06 16.84 2.54
N ASP A 12 -3.36 16.80 3.67
CA ASP A 12 -1.90 16.68 3.71
C ASP A 12 -1.38 15.24 3.57
N SER A 13 -2.28 14.25 3.51
CA SER A 13 -1.96 12.82 3.45
C SER A 13 -2.46 12.16 2.15
N TRP A 14 -2.18 10.87 2.03
CA TRP A 14 -2.71 9.99 0.99
C TRP A 14 -3.65 8.98 1.64
N ALA A 15 -4.90 8.95 1.19
CA ALA A 15 -5.83 7.89 1.54
C ALA A 15 -5.52 6.66 0.68
N VAL A 16 -5.66 5.47 1.27
CA VAL A 16 -5.34 4.20 0.63
C VAL A 16 -6.48 3.23 0.88
N GLU A 17 -6.97 2.60 -0.18
CA GLU A 17 -7.93 1.49 -0.14
C GLU A 17 -7.39 0.31 -0.93
N VAL A 18 -7.44 -0.88 -0.37
CA VAL A 18 -7.08 -2.12 -1.08
C VAL A 18 -8.36 -2.84 -1.48
N THR A 19 -8.64 -2.85 -2.77
CA THR A 19 -9.94 -3.32 -3.30
C THR A 19 -10.18 -4.81 -3.08
N GLU A 20 -9.11 -5.61 -3.08
CA GLU A 20 -9.16 -7.06 -2.91
C GLU A 20 -9.33 -7.48 -1.44
N VAL A 21 -9.17 -6.55 -0.49
CA VAL A 21 -9.29 -6.82 0.95
C VAL A 21 -10.34 -5.87 1.56
N PRO A 22 -11.63 -6.28 1.58
CA PRO A 22 -12.71 -5.44 2.08
C PRO A 22 -12.43 -4.91 3.50
N GLY A 23 -12.57 -3.59 3.68
CA GLY A 23 -12.33 -2.92 4.96
C GLY A 23 -10.87 -2.54 5.22
N LEU A 24 -9.93 -2.92 4.35
CA LEU A 24 -8.54 -2.48 4.45
C LEU A 24 -8.39 -1.08 3.85
N VAL A 25 -8.60 -0.09 4.73
CA VAL A 25 -8.40 1.34 4.45
C VAL A 25 -7.33 1.87 5.39
N THR A 26 -6.35 2.59 4.85
CA THR A 26 -5.25 3.18 5.63
C THR A 26 -4.86 4.55 5.08
N ARG A 27 -3.86 5.18 5.69
CA ARG A 27 -3.31 6.47 5.24
C ARG A 27 -1.78 6.45 5.27
N ALA A 28 -1.18 7.13 4.31
CA ALA A 28 0.26 7.36 4.24
C ALA A 28 0.56 8.87 4.19
N ARG A 29 1.71 9.32 4.71
CA ARG A 29 2.14 10.72 4.52
C ARG A 29 2.73 10.91 3.14
N HIS A 30 3.46 9.90 2.65
CA HIS A 30 4.06 9.89 1.32
C HIS A 30 3.68 8.63 0.52
N VAL A 31 3.53 8.76 -0.80
CA VAL A 31 3.17 7.63 -1.69
C VAL A 31 4.15 6.45 -1.55
N HIS A 32 5.44 6.71 -1.31
CA HIS A 32 6.44 5.66 -1.16
C HIS A 32 6.33 4.85 0.14
N GLU A 33 5.53 5.31 1.11
CA GLU A 33 5.25 4.60 2.37
C GLU A 33 4.05 3.65 2.24
N VAL A 34 3.24 3.79 1.18
CA VAL A 34 1.94 3.11 1.04
C VAL A 34 2.06 1.60 1.20
N VAL A 35 3.07 0.98 0.58
CA VAL A 35 3.28 -0.48 0.66
C VAL A 35 3.47 -0.94 2.10
N ASP A 36 4.25 -0.20 2.90
CA ASP A 36 4.55 -0.56 4.29
C ASP A 36 3.33 -0.38 5.20
N VAL A 37 2.53 0.68 5.02
CA VAL A 37 1.29 0.86 5.80
C VAL A 37 0.19 -0.11 5.38
N VAL A 38 0.12 -0.50 4.10
CA VAL A 38 -0.80 -1.55 3.63
C VAL A 38 -0.42 -2.90 4.24
N ALA A 39 0.85 -3.26 4.22
CA ALA A 39 1.32 -4.50 4.85
C ALA A 39 1.02 -4.54 6.35
N THR A 40 1.29 -3.44 7.06
CA THR A 40 0.99 -3.33 8.50
C THR A 40 -0.52 -3.48 8.77
N ALA A 41 -1.37 -2.80 8.00
CA ALA A 41 -2.82 -2.89 8.14
C ALA A 41 -3.33 -4.30 7.80
N TYR A 42 -2.78 -4.94 6.78
CA TYR A 42 -3.11 -6.32 6.40
C TYR A 42 -2.76 -7.30 7.52
N GLU A 43 -1.55 -7.20 8.08
CA GLU A 43 -1.08 -8.06 9.17
C GLU A 43 -1.93 -7.87 10.43
N GLN A 44 -2.32 -6.63 10.75
CA GLN A 44 -3.25 -6.34 11.86
C GLN A 44 -4.65 -6.95 11.63
N LEU A 45 -5.13 -6.92 10.39
CA LEU A 45 -6.47 -7.44 10.04
C LEU A 45 -6.51 -8.98 10.01
N THR A 46 -5.46 -9.62 9.50
CA THR A 46 -5.45 -11.06 9.20
C THR A 46 -4.60 -11.88 10.17
N GLY A 47 -3.80 -11.24 11.01
CA GLY A 47 -2.87 -11.88 11.95
C GLY A 47 -1.59 -12.43 11.33
N ALA A 48 -1.40 -12.29 10.00
CA ALA A 48 -0.20 -12.77 9.31
C ALA A 48 0.11 -11.94 8.06
N LEU A 49 1.38 -11.89 7.67
CA LEU A 49 1.82 -11.29 6.42
C LEU A 49 2.39 -12.37 5.50
N PRO A 50 1.73 -12.73 4.38
CA PRO A 50 2.25 -13.75 3.48
C PRO A 50 3.48 -13.26 2.72
N GLU A 51 4.46 -14.14 2.51
CA GLU A 51 5.67 -13.84 1.76
C GLU A 51 5.67 -14.57 0.40
N PRO A 52 5.92 -13.87 -0.73
CA PRO A 52 6.16 -12.43 -0.84
C PRO A 52 4.88 -11.60 -0.66
N PHE A 53 4.99 -10.37 -0.16
CA PHE A 53 3.90 -9.39 -0.10
C PHE A 53 4.22 -8.21 -1.04
N LEU A 54 3.45 -8.09 -2.12
CA LEU A 54 3.65 -7.07 -3.15
C LEU A 54 2.39 -6.20 -3.27
N VAL A 55 2.58 -4.90 -3.48
CA VAL A 55 1.47 -3.97 -3.69
C VAL A 55 1.72 -3.12 -4.93
N ALA A 56 0.86 -3.23 -5.94
CA ALA A 56 0.76 -2.29 -7.04
C ALA A 56 -0.07 -1.08 -6.62
N LEU A 57 0.24 0.11 -7.15
CA LEU A 57 -0.46 1.33 -6.78
C LEU A 57 -1.19 1.91 -7.99
N GLU A 58 -2.47 2.21 -7.82
CA GLU A 58 -3.22 3.12 -8.68
C GLU A 58 -3.26 4.47 -7.96
N VAL A 59 -2.49 5.46 -8.42
CA VAL A 59 -2.36 6.75 -7.73
C VAL A 59 -3.08 7.85 -8.50
N ASP A 60 -4.06 8.50 -7.87
CA ASP A 60 -4.72 9.69 -8.38
C ASP A 60 -3.97 10.96 -7.95
N TYR A 61 -3.38 11.65 -8.94
CA TYR A 61 -2.70 12.93 -8.73
C TYR A 61 -3.60 14.15 -8.98
N GLY A 62 -4.89 13.95 -9.27
CA GLY A 62 -5.88 15.01 -9.53
C GLY A 62 -6.26 15.17 -10.99
N ASP A 63 -5.35 14.83 -11.92
CA ASP A 63 -5.59 14.93 -13.37
C ASP A 63 -5.80 13.55 -14.04
N ALA A 64 -5.14 12.52 -13.50
CA ALA A 64 -5.19 11.16 -14.02
C ALA A 64 -4.74 10.14 -12.96
N TRP A 65 -5.22 8.90 -13.12
CA TRP A 65 -4.73 7.74 -12.40
C TRP A 65 -3.44 7.22 -13.04
N LEU A 66 -2.38 7.14 -12.25
CA LEU A 66 -1.10 6.55 -12.66
C LEU A 66 -0.94 5.17 -12.02
N HIS A 67 -0.77 4.16 -12.87
CA HIS A 67 -0.40 2.83 -12.41
C HIS A 67 1.11 2.75 -12.09
N ARG A 68 1.45 2.23 -10.93
CA ARG A 68 2.82 1.89 -10.52
C ARG A 68 2.93 0.39 -10.32
N SER A 69 3.98 -0.19 -10.90
CA SER A 69 4.28 -1.62 -10.80
C SER A 69 4.35 -2.10 -9.33
N PRO A 70 4.10 -3.39 -9.07
CA PRO A 70 4.13 -3.95 -7.72
C PRO A 70 5.47 -3.74 -7.01
N TRP A 71 5.43 -3.17 -5.81
CA TRP A 71 6.61 -2.96 -4.96
C TRP A 71 6.54 -3.84 -3.71
N PRO A 72 7.67 -4.37 -3.23
CA PRO A 72 7.73 -5.12 -1.98
C PRO A 72 7.74 -4.19 -0.75
N VAL A 73 7.40 -4.75 0.41
CA VAL A 73 7.52 -4.07 1.72
C VAL A 73 8.98 -3.67 1.96
N ARG A 74 9.26 -2.37 2.08
CA ARG A 74 10.62 -1.83 2.22
C ARG A 74 11.16 -2.03 3.64
N SER A 75 10.31 -1.87 4.64
CA SER A 75 10.73 -1.91 6.06
C SER A 75 11.26 -3.28 6.51
N LYS A 76 10.92 -4.37 5.81
CA LYS A 76 11.40 -5.73 6.12
C LYS A 76 12.72 -6.10 5.42
N TRP A 77 13.26 -5.24 4.56
CA TRP A 77 14.51 -5.49 3.81
C TRP A 77 15.73 -4.73 4.35
N LYS A 78 15.56 -3.95 5.44
CA LYS A 78 16.69 -3.31 6.13
C LYS A 78 17.71 -4.30 6.69
N ASP A 79 17.34 -5.57 6.84
CA ASP A 79 18.21 -6.64 7.35
C ASP A 79 18.90 -7.46 6.24
N MET A 80 18.73 -7.12 4.95
CA MET A 80 19.24 -7.97 3.85
C MET A 80 20.45 -7.42 3.10
N TRP A 81 20.90 -6.17 3.32
CA TRP A 81 22.05 -5.56 2.65
C TRP A 81 23.13 -5.11 3.63
#